data_AF-A0A961H0S8-F1
#
_entry.id   AF-A0A961H0S8-F1
#
_cell.length_a   1.000
_cell.length_b   1.000
_cell.length_c   1.000
_cell.angle_alpha   90.00
_cell.angle_beta   90.00
_cell.angle_gamma   90.00
#
_symmetry.space_group_name_H-M   'P 1'
#
loop_
_entity.id
_entity.type
_entity.pdbx_description
1 polymer ?
#
loop_
_entity_poly.entity_id
_entity_poly.type
_entity_poly.pdbx_seq_one_letter_code
_entity_poly.pdbx_strand_id
1 'polypeptide(L)' 'MPDSSPDVLPGTPYGEFLAEQEEIQRLKWLASEREGRDIGFEFALNEWAQNHRAEWRNMRNKHQKRSA' A
#
# COMPACT_ATOMS: atom_id res chain seq x y z
N MET A 1 -12.40 -7.14 25.99
CA MET A 1 -10.99 -7.56 25.90
C MET A 1 -10.31 -6.66 24.88
N PRO A 2 -9.45 -5.70 25.27
CA PRO A 2 -8.63 -4.98 24.31
C PRO A 2 -7.33 -5.74 24.02
N ASP A 3 -6.77 -5.50 22.84
CA ASP A 3 -5.36 -5.76 22.48
C ASP A 3 -4.91 -7.18 22.10
N SER A 4 -5.59 -7.80 21.13
CA SER A 4 -4.92 -8.72 20.20
C SER A 4 -4.75 -8.04 18.86
N SER A 5 -4.01 -6.92 18.83
CA SER A 5 -3.44 -6.44 17.57
C SER A 5 -2.20 -7.30 17.34
N PRO A 6 -2.16 -8.20 16.34
CA PRO A 6 -0.94 -8.93 16.06
C PRO A 6 0.10 -7.89 15.69
N ASP A 7 1.15 -7.77 16.51
CA ASP A 7 2.33 -6.96 16.23
C ASP A 7 2.71 -7.20 14.75
N VAL A 8 2.40 -6.23 13.90
CA VAL A 8 2.57 -6.37 12.46
C VAL A 8 4.05 -6.21 12.21
N LEU A 9 4.79 -7.31 12.32
CA LEU A 9 6.23 -7.27 12.20
C LEU A 9 6.60 -6.88 10.76
N PRO A 10 7.38 -5.79 10.56
CA PRO A 10 7.84 -5.39 9.25
C PRO A 10 8.69 -6.52 8.64
N GLY A 11 8.34 -6.92 7.41
CA GLY A 11 8.99 -8.03 6.70
C GLY A 11 8.24 -9.36 6.72
N THR A 12 7.05 -9.44 7.36
CA THR A 12 6.14 -10.58 7.21
C THR A 12 5.18 -10.37 6.03
N PRO A 13 4.64 -11.44 5.40
CA PRO A 13 3.66 -11.31 4.32
C PRO A 13 2.42 -10.49 4.71
N TYR A 14 2.02 -10.55 5.99
CA TYR A 14 0.91 -9.77 6.52
C TYR A 14 1.28 -8.28 6.67
N GLY A 15 2.50 -7.97 7.13
CA GLY A 15 2.99 -6.59 7.15
C GLY A 15 3.19 -5.99 5.76
N GLU A 16 3.56 -6.82 4.78
CA GLU A 16 3.61 -6.39 3.38
C GLU A 16 2.21 -6.06 2.85
N PHE A 17 1.21 -6.88 3.17
CA PHE A 17 -0.19 -6.63 2.82
C PHE A 17 -0.74 -5.36 3.46
N LEU A 18 -0.43 -5.10 4.73
CA LEU A 18 -0.87 -3.87 5.40
C LEU A 18 -0.21 -2.63 4.81
N ALA A 19 1.08 -2.68 4.51
CA ALA A 19 1.74 -1.60 3.80
C ALA A 19 1.17 -1.37 2.38
N GLU A 20 0.76 -2.46 1.71
CA GLU A 20 0.07 -2.40 0.41
C GLU A 20 -1.30 -1.70 0.54
N GLN A 21 -2.06 -2.02 1.59
CA GLN A 21 -3.34 -1.37 1.91
C GLN A 21 -3.19 0.12 2.25
N GLU A 22 -2.19 0.49 3.07
CA GLU A 22 -1.92 1.88 3.43
C GLU A 22 -1.55 2.72 2.21
N GLU A 23 -0.77 2.16 1.28
CA GLU A 23 -0.38 2.85 0.04
C GLU A 23 -1.60 3.10 -0.85
N ILE A 24 -2.47 2.10 -1.01
CA ILE A 24 -3.74 2.25 -1.76
C ILE A 24 -4.63 3.32 -1.12
N GLN A 25 -4.74 3.35 0.21
CA GLN A 25 -5.52 4.37 0.91
C GLN A 25 -4.95 5.78 0.73
N ARG A 26 -3.61 5.94 0.80
CA ARG A 26 -2.97 7.24 0.53
C ARG A 26 -3.22 7.72 -0.89
N LEU A 27 -3.06 6.85 -1.89
CA LEU A 27 -3.30 7.21 -3.28
C LEU A 27 -4.76 7.54 -3.55
N LYS A 28 -5.69 6.76 -2.97
CA LYS A 28 -7.11 7.09 -2.98
C LYS A 28 -7.34 8.50 -2.46
N TRP A 29 -6.80 8.82 -1.28
CA TRP A 29 -6.97 10.13 -0.68
C TRP A 29 -6.42 11.25 -1.57
N LEU A 30 -5.21 11.09 -2.10
CA LEU A 30 -4.57 12.07 -2.98
C LEU A 30 -5.35 12.29 -4.29
N ALA A 31 -5.87 11.21 -4.88
CA ALA A 31 -6.67 11.27 -6.09
C ALA A 31 -8.06 11.88 -5.81
N SER A 32 -8.69 11.56 -4.68
CA SER A 32 -9.93 12.21 -4.25
C SER A 32 -9.73 13.70 -3.98
N GLU A 33 -8.60 14.11 -3.40
CA GLU A 33 -8.24 15.52 -3.25
C GLU A 33 -8.06 16.20 -4.62
N ARG A 34 -7.39 15.53 -5.56
CA ARG A 34 -7.12 16.09 -6.89
C ARG A 34 -8.37 16.22 -7.76
N GLU A 35 -9.32 15.30 -7.65
CA GLU A 35 -10.59 15.35 -8.36
C GLU A 35 -11.67 16.17 -7.63
N GLY A 36 -11.44 16.57 -6.38
CA GLY A 36 -12.41 17.31 -5.57
C GLY A 36 -13.69 16.51 -5.25
N ARG A 37 -13.65 15.19 -5.42
CA ARG A 37 -14.74 14.25 -5.15
C ARG A 37 -14.15 12.90 -4.77
N ASP A 38 -14.89 12.08 -4.01
CA ASP A 38 -14.41 10.74 -3.73
C ASP A 38 -14.42 9.89 -4.99
N ILE A 39 -13.23 9.53 -5.48
CA ILE A 39 -13.06 8.65 -6.64
C ILE A 39 -13.47 7.20 -6.36
N GLY A 40 -13.61 6.85 -5.07
CA GLY A 40 -13.97 5.52 -4.63
C GLY A 40 -12.78 4.56 -4.52
N PHE A 41 -12.93 3.55 -3.66
CA PHE A 41 -11.86 2.61 -3.36
C PHE A 41 -11.51 1.72 -4.57
N GLU A 42 -12.51 1.29 -5.34
CA GLU A 42 -12.30 0.41 -6.48
C GLU A 42 -11.49 1.08 -7.59
N PHE A 43 -11.74 2.37 -7.87
CA PHE A 43 -10.98 3.11 -8.87
C PHE A 43 -9.52 3.28 -8.45
N ALA A 44 -9.29 3.71 -7.21
CA ALA A 44 -7.94 3.86 -6.65
C ALA A 44 -7.17 2.53 -6.65
N LEU A 45 -7.82 1.43 -6.25
CA LEU A 45 -7.21 0.11 -6.26
C LEU A 45 -6.87 -0.36 -7.67
N ASN A 46 -7.72 -0.09 -8.65
CA ASN A 46 -7.49 -0.47 -10.03
C ASN A 46 -6.33 0.34 -10.65
N GLU A 47 -6.30 1.66 -10.44
CA GLU A 47 -5.19 2.52 -10.87
C GLU A 47 -3.87 2.09 -10.22
N TRP A 48 -3.88 1.82 -8.91
CA TRP A 48 -2.72 1.36 -8.18
C TRP A 48 -2.23 -0.02 -8.66
N ALA A 49 -3.15 -0.96 -8.87
CA ALA A 49 -2.81 -2.30 -9.34
C ALA A 49 -2.20 -2.27 -10.76
N GLN A 50 -2.68 -1.37 -11.62
CA GLN A 50 -2.19 -1.23 -13.00
C GLN A 50 -0.83 -0.52 -13.08
N ASN A 51 -0.66 0.63 -12.40
CA ASN A 51 0.51 1.49 -12.60
C ASN A 51 1.55 1.42 -11.47
N HIS A 52 1.13 1.28 -10.22
CA HIS A 52 2.01 1.44 -9.06
C HIS A 52 2.50 0.11 -8.47
N ARG A 53 1.69 -0.96 -8.52
CA ARG A 53 2.01 -2.25 -7.88
C ARG A 53 3.31 -2.88 -8.38
N ALA A 54 3.55 -2.84 -9.69
CA ALA A 54 4.75 -3.40 -10.30
C ALA A 54 6.02 -2.65 -9.87
N GLU A 55 5.95 -1.31 -9.84
CA GLU A 55 7.06 -0.45 -9.41
C GLU A 55 7.32 -0.58 -7.91
N TRP A 56 6.28 -0.55 -7.08
CA TRP A 56 6.35 -0.74 -5.63
C TRP A 56 7.07 -2.04 -5.25
N ARG A 57 6.69 -3.15 -5.90
CA ARG A 57 7.33 -4.45 -5.69
C ARG A 57 8.81 -4.44 -6.10
N ASN A 58 9.15 -3.73 -7.18
CA ASN A 58 10.53 -3.60 -7.65
C ASN A 58 11.37 -2.73 -6.70
N MET A 59 10.82 -1.62 -6.20
CA MET A 59 11.46 -0.75 -5.20
C MET A 59 11.76 -1.49 -3.90
N ARG A 60 10.84 -2.34 -3.41
CA ARG A 60 11.03 -3.19 -2.22
C ARG A 60 12.07 -4.29 -2.45
N ASN A 61 12.03 -4.97 -3.59
CA ASN A 61 13.06 -5.98 -3.94
C ASN A 61 14.46 -5.35 -4.03
N LYS A 62 14.57 -4.12 -4.54
CA LYS A 62 15.84 -3.38 -4.56
C LYS A 62 16.30 -2.95 -3.16
N HIS A 63 15.38 -2.57 -2.27
CA HIS A 63 15.73 -2.23 -0.88
C HIS A 63 16.23 -3.44 -0.10
N GLN A 64 15.69 -4.65 -0.34
CA GLN A 64 16.17 -5.87 0.31
C GLN A 64 17.59 -6.26 -0.14
N LYS A 65 17.96 -5.98 -1.41
CA LYS A 65 19.30 -6.28 -1.94
C LYS A 65 20.41 -5.31 -1.50
N ARG A 66 20.10 -4.20 -0.83
CA ARG A 66 21.11 -3.22 -0.38
C ARG A 66 21.58 -3.44 1.07
N SER A 67 21.08 -4.49 1.73
CA SER A 67 21.44 -4.85 3.11
C SER A 67 22.43 -6.03 3.18
N ALA A 68 23.17 -6.30 2.10
CA ALA A 68 24.21 -7.33 2.04
C ALA A 68 25.61 -6.70 1.99
#